data_AF-A0A8H5FRJ4-F1
#
_entry.id   AF-A0A8H5FRJ4-F1
#
_cell.length_a   1.000
_cell.length_b   1.000
_cell.length_c   1.000
_cell.angle_alpha   90.00
_cell.angle_beta   90.00
_cell.angle_gamma   90.00
#
_symmetry.space_group_name_H-M   'P 1'
#
loop_
_entity.id
_entity.type
_entity.pdbx_description
1 polymer ?
#
loop_
_entity_poly.entity_id
_entity_poly.type
_entity_poly.pdbx_seq_one_letter_code
_entity_poly.pdbx_strand_id
1 'polypeptide(L)'
;MHEQQAHWRDAPSQPNLPPASTLEKPIFSPAPYSPSRVHTTPVYRSYSHSLDPRHRSAAPQRRVRSASEFIRSDFWFHDGNVVVIAGPAAFKVHRGQLERHSEIFLGLFALPQPPSYDQDIVDGCPSVEFHDSPSDVFYFLSALYDGLYFKIPRADDFPAIAAVLRLSTKYMVEPLRIRCLHRLHLDWPPSLHGWDQREAAATDDSGRYLPRGTCPHPILVIHLALEMGVPAILPAAFYDLSRYGPSKVFAGARKPLVSYDIIAGNLSGEQPEHGEPETVEPDIELPVSASGTPYVAPTVPSSTSGSQTVQLSHPFLCKTLRGREASQRYIATFLSRELSNRQPASDCLNRHNAMLQVHCTESFYYIMLNILRSVGGIACGRDADPLFTLVQALEMLSRTDFTTADAAGGSANGTNGEGGDGGEEKKCGLRMCTMCKVDFAKAVAKAREEVWDLLPSWFELYT
;
A
#
# COMPACT_ATOMS: atom_id res chain seq x y z
N MET A 1 -24.03 -29.17 -1.40
CA MET A 1 -23.18 -29.16 -0.18
C MET A 1 -22.84 -30.59 0.21
N HIS A 2 -21.80 -31.20 -0.40
CA HIS A 2 -21.01 -32.29 0.22
C HIS A 2 -19.82 -32.83 -0.62
N GLU A 3 -19.29 -32.10 -1.61
CA GLU A 3 -18.30 -32.69 -2.54
C GLU A 3 -17.14 -31.78 -2.99
N GLN A 4 -16.60 -30.94 -2.10
CA GLN A 4 -15.35 -30.19 -2.39
C GLN A 4 -14.36 -30.11 -1.21
N GLN A 5 -14.40 -31.09 -0.29
CA GLN A 5 -13.44 -31.20 0.82
C GLN A 5 -12.31 -32.23 0.58
N ALA A 6 -12.20 -32.82 -0.61
CA ALA A 6 -11.38 -34.02 -0.81
C ALA A 6 -10.05 -33.86 -1.57
N HIS A 7 -9.55 -32.65 -1.87
CA HIS A 7 -8.39 -32.49 -2.77
C HIS A 7 -7.04 -32.15 -2.10
N TRP A 8 -6.88 -32.35 -0.79
CA TRP A 8 -5.62 -32.07 -0.06
C TRP A 8 -4.86 -33.31 0.43
N ARG A 9 -5.13 -34.50 -0.11
CA ARG A 9 -4.31 -35.69 0.14
C ARG A 9 -3.83 -36.22 -1.20
N ASP A 10 -2.62 -35.81 -1.58
CA ASP A 10 -1.64 -36.60 -2.34
C ASP A 10 -0.60 -35.65 -2.97
N ALA A 11 0.51 -35.44 -2.25
CA ALA A 11 1.73 -34.86 -2.78
C ALA A 11 2.90 -35.82 -2.46
N PRO A 12 3.84 -36.06 -3.40
CA PRO A 12 4.87 -37.08 -3.27
C PRO A 12 5.97 -36.69 -2.27
N SER A 13 6.53 -37.72 -1.64
CA SER A 13 7.48 -37.70 -0.53
C SER A 13 8.88 -37.14 -0.88
N GLN A 14 9.39 -36.24 -0.04
CA GLN A 14 10.81 -35.86 0.06
C GLN A 14 11.31 -36.02 1.52
N PRO A 15 12.62 -36.25 1.74
CA PRO A 15 13.10 -37.00 2.90
C PRO A 15 13.44 -36.16 4.15
N ASN A 16 12.98 -36.68 5.30
CA ASN A 16 13.54 -36.61 6.66
C ASN A 16 14.09 -35.27 7.21
N LEU A 17 13.21 -34.53 7.89
CA LEU A 17 13.55 -33.56 8.96
C LEU A 17 13.37 -34.22 10.35
N PRO A 18 14.20 -33.88 11.36
CA PRO A 18 14.13 -34.49 12.70
C PRO A 18 12.90 -34.00 13.50
N PRO A 19 12.48 -34.73 14.56
CA PRO A 19 11.16 -34.58 15.15
C PRO A 19 11.02 -33.30 16.00
N ALA A 20 9.89 -32.62 15.84
CA ALA A 20 9.50 -31.46 16.62
C ALA A 20 9.17 -31.85 18.07
N SER A 21 9.93 -31.30 19.02
CA SER A 21 9.57 -31.30 20.44
C SER A 21 9.00 -29.94 20.84
N THR A 22 7.84 -29.99 21.49
CA THR A 22 7.15 -28.92 22.25
C THR A 22 6.64 -27.71 21.46
N LEU A 23 5.38 -27.82 21.03
CA LEU A 23 4.48 -26.70 20.70
C LEU A 23 4.31 -25.79 21.93
N GLU A 24 5.01 -24.66 21.96
CA GLU A 24 4.53 -23.49 22.67
C GLU A 24 3.43 -22.80 21.85
N LYS A 25 2.40 -22.33 22.56
CA LYS A 25 1.16 -21.75 22.04
C LYS A 25 1.43 -20.50 21.18
N PRO A 26 0.58 -20.16 20.19
CA PRO A 26 0.72 -18.91 19.46
C PRO A 26 0.60 -17.70 20.40
N ILE A 27 1.65 -16.88 20.40
CA ILE A 27 1.79 -15.62 21.13
C ILE A 27 0.96 -14.55 20.41
N PHE A 28 -0.36 -14.58 20.54
CA PHE A 28 -1.22 -13.45 20.20
C PHE A 28 -2.41 -13.40 21.16
N SER A 29 -2.20 -12.77 22.32
CA SER A 29 -3.29 -12.20 23.11
C SER A 29 -3.34 -10.71 22.79
N PRO A 30 -4.36 -10.20 22.09
CA PRO A 30 -4.57 -8.76 22.02
C PRO A 30 -4.96 -8.26 23.42
N ALA A 31 -4.32 -7.19 23.88
CA ALA A 31 -4.70 -6.52 25.12
C ALA A 31 -6.17 -6.03 25.03
N PRO A 32 -6.94 -6.08 26.13
CA PRO A 32 -8.28 -5.51 26.14
C PRO A 32 -8.21 -3.99 25.91
N TYR A 33 -8.86 -3.54 24.83
CA TYR A 33 -8.99 -2.14 24.48
C TYR A 33 -9.72 -1.39 25.60
N SER A 34 -9.05 -0.41 26.23
CA SER A 34 -9.65 0.53 27.17
C SER A 34 -10.08 1.79 26.40
N PRO A 35 -11.36 2.17 26.39
CA PRO A 35 -11.79 3.40 25.75
C PRO A 35 -11.28 4.61 26.56
N SER A 36 -10.51 5.48 25.92
CA SER A 36 -10.10 6.77 26.48
C SER A 36 -11.33 7.61 26.83
N ARG A 37 -11.44 7.98 28.12
CA ARG A 37 -12.44 8.91 28.66
C ARG A 37 -12.33 10.26 27.97
N VAL A 38 -13.28 10.57 27.09
CA VAL A 38 -13.62 11.97 26.78
C VAL A 38 -14.63 12.41 27.83
N HIS A 39 -14.18 13.25 28.77
CA HIS A 39 -15.07 13.95 29.70
C HIS A 39 -15.84 15.03 28.94
N THR A 40 -17.05 14.71 28.52
CA THR A 40 -18.11 15.71 28.31
C THR A 40 -19.09 15.59 29.47
N THR A 41 -18.96 16.50 30.44
CA THR A 41 -19.94 16.70 31.49
C THR A 41 -21.25 17.20 30.87
N PRO A 42 -22.40 16.52 31.08
CA PRO A 42 -23.68 17.09 30.72
C PRO A 42 -24.06 18.12 31.79
N VAL A 43 -24.05 19.40 31.42
CA VAL A 43 -24.67 20.45 32.23
C VAL A 43 -26.19 20.21 32.18
N TYR A 44 -26.73 19.61 33.24
CA TYR A 44 -28.17 19.46 33.42
C TYR A 44 -28.77 20.84 33.75
N ARG A 45 -29.15 21.59 32.72
CA ARG A 45 -29.92 22.82 32.89
C ARG A 45 -31.38 22.40 33.11
N SER A 46 -31.84 22.49 34.35
CA SER A 46 -33.24 22.28 34.71
C SER A 46 -34.11 23.32 33.99
N TYR A 47 -34.78 22.91 32.92
CA TYR A 47 -35.86 23.68 32.32
C TYR A 47 -37.16 23.29 33.03
N SER A 48 -37.67 24.21 33.86
CA SER A 48 -39.07 24.20 34.27
C SER A 48 -39.94 24.49 33.05
N HIS A 49 -40.64 23.47 32.55
CA HIS A 49 -41.63 23.62 31.49
C HIS A 49 -42.80 24.46 32.01
N SER A 50 -42.88 25.72 31.58
CA SER A 50 -44.14 26.44 31.47
C SER A 50 -44.81 26.00 30.16
N LEU A 51 -45.99 25.40 30.28
CA LEU A 51 -46.79 24.94 29.14
C LEU A 51 -47.46 26.16 28.48
N ASP A 52 -46.93 26.61 27.34
CA ASP A 52 -47.63 27.53 26.44
C ASP A 52 -48.52 26.71 25.46
N PRO A 53 -49.86 26.85 25.48
CA PRO A 53 -50.76 25.95 24.73
C PRO A 53 -50.86 26.22 23.21
N ARG A 54 -49.99 27.02 22.59
CA ARG A 54 -50.20 27.49 21.20
C ARG A 54 -49.21 27.02 20.12
N HIS A 55 -48.29 26.12 20.41
CA HIS A 55 -47.49 25.45 19.39
C HIS A 55 -47.78 23.94 19.37
N ARG A 56 -48.84 23.57 18.65
CA ARG A 56 -49.09 22.17 18.27
C ARG A 56 -48.05 21.80 17.20
N SER A 57 -46.87 21.36 17.62
CA SER A 57 -45.93 20.67 16.70
C SER A 57 -46.68 19.49 16.08
N ALA A 58 -46.74 19.46 14.75
CA ALA A 58 -47.30 18.34 14.02
C ALA A 58 -46.61 17.04 14.45
N ALA A 59 -47.40 16.00 14.74
CA ALA A 59 -46.87 14.66 14.98
C ALA A 59 -46.03 14.20 13.78
N PRO A 60 -44.94 13.43 13.98
CA PRO A 60 -44.20 12.85 12.87
C PRO A 60 -45.19 12.05 12.01
N GLN A 61 -45.27 12.40 10.72
CA GLN A 61 -46.16 11.71 9.78
C GLN A 61 -45.38 10.59 9.09
N ARG A 62 -45.96 9.39 9.02
CA ARG A 62 -45.45 8.25 8.26
C ARG A 62 -45.03 8.66 6.85
N ARG A 63 -43.75 8.53 6.50
CA ARG A 63 -43.29 8.75 5.13
C ARG A 63 -43.23 7.40 4.41
N VAL A 64 -44.28 7.13 3.62
CA VAL A 64 -44.22 6.02 2.64
C VAL A 64 -43.42 6.52 1.46
N ARG A 65 -42.25 5.93 1.23
CA ARG A 65 -41.35 6.29 0.13
C ARG A 65 -41.32 5.15 -0.89
N SER A 66 -41.19 5.51 -2.16
CA SER A 66 -41.00 4.55 -3.24
C SER A 66 -39.52 4.20 -3.38
N ALA A 67 -39.19 2.95 -3.70
CA ALA A 67 -37.82 2.57 -4.02
C ALA A 67 -37.25 3.33 -5.23
N SER A 68 -38.11 3.84 -6.12
CA SER A 68 -37.70 4.69 -7.26
C SER A 68 -37.13 6.04 -6.83
N GLU A 69 -37.27 6.44 -5.57
CA GLU A 69 -36.67 7.66 -5.02
C GLU A 69 -35.18 7.50 -4.72
N PHE A 70 -34.65 6.27 -4.79
CA PHE A 70 -33.28 5.94 -4.41
C PHE A 70 -32.52 5.31 -5.57
N ILE A 71 -31.20 5.47 -5.55
CA ILE A 71 -30.30 4.70 -6.39
C ILE A 71 -30.24 3.29 -5.81
N ARG A 72 -30.65 2.31 -6.63
CA ARG A 72 -30.66 0.90 -6.25
C ARG A 72 -29.43 0.20 -6.79
N SER A 73 -28.93 -0.73 -5.99
CA SER A 73 -27.92 -1.70 -6.41
C SER A 73 -28.55 -3.08 -6.59
N ASP A 74 -27.73 -4.07 -6.96
CA ASP A 74 -28.14 -5.47 -7.06
C ASP A 74 -28.53 -6.10 -5.71
N PHE A 75 -28.20 -5.46 -4.57
CA PHE A 75 -28.73 -5.83 -3.26
C PHE A 75 -30.18 -5.35 -3.10
N TRP A 76 -31.07 -5.96 -3.87
CA TRP A 76 -32.50 -5.74 -3.83
C TRP A 76 -33.25 -7.08 -3.85
N PHE A 77 -33.22 -7.79 -2.72
CA PHE A 77 -33.80 -9.13 -2.63
C PHE A 77 -35.33 -9.08 -2.62
N HIS A 78 -35.95 -9.94 -3.42
CA HIS A 78 -37.41 -10.03 -3.52
C HIS A 78 -38.07 -10.33 -2.16
N ASP A 79 -37.46 -11.23 -1.40
CA ASP A 79 -37.80 -11.73 -0.07
C ASP A 79 -37.14 -10.95 1.07
N GLY A 80 -36.39 -9.89 0.75
CA GLY A 80 -35.83 -8.99 1.76
C GLY A 80 -36.92 -8.38 2.63
N ASN A 81 -36.64 -8.25 3.92
CA ASN A 81 -37.61 -7.84 4.94
C ASN A 81 -37.21 -6.55 5.69
N VAL A 82 -36.12 -5.91 5.27
CA VAL A 82 -35.68 -4.59 5.74
C VAL A 82 -35.02 -3.82 4.60
N VAL A 83 -35.20 -2.50 4.56
CA VAL A 83 -34.51 -1.61 3.62
C VAL A 83 -33.49 -0.77 4.36
N VAL A 84 -32.22 -0.90 4.01
CA VAL A 84 -31.15 -0.04 4.50
C VAL A 84 -31.03 1.16 3.56
N ILE A 85 -31.13 2.37 4.09
CA ILE A 85 -30.96 3.62 3.35
C ILE A 85 -29.60 4.20 3.72
N ALA A 86 -28.75 4.48 2.74
CA ALA A 86 -27.47 5.16 2.93
C ALA A 86 -27.43 6.37 2.00
N GLY A 87 -27.75 7.55 2.52
CA GLY A 87 -27.88 8.78 1.73
C GLY A 87 -28.83 8.61 0.54
N PRO A 88 -28.36 8.77 -0.71
CA PRO A 88 -29.17 8.64 -1.92
C PRO A 88 -29.42 7.18 -2.36
N ALA A 89 -28.77 6.20 -1.72
CA ALA A 89 -28.89 4.79 -2.09
C ALA A 89 -29.77 4.00 -1.10
N ALA A 90 -30.39 2.94 -1.60
CA ALA A 90 -31.14 2.00 -0.77
C ALA A 90 -30.87 0.54 -1.16
N PHE A 91 -30.91 -0.33 -0.16
CA PHE A 91 -30.60 -1.75 -0.26
C PHE A 91 -31.70 -2.56 0.44
N LYS A 92 -32.40 -3.43 -0.28
CA LYS A 92 -33.42 -4.31 0.31
C LYS A 92 -32.79 -5.65 0.64
N VAL A 93 -32.67 -5.94 1.95
CA VAL A 93 -31.87 -7.05 2.49
C VAL A 93 -32.62 -7.85 3.56
N HIS A 94 -31.99 -8.91 4.06
CA HIS A 94 -32.50 -9.73 5.14
C HIS A 94 -31.98 -9.25 6.50
N ARG A 95 -32.88 -8.89 7.40
CA ARG A 95 -32.60 -8.52 8.79
C ARG A 95 -31.74 -9.58 9.49
N GLY A 96 -32.11 -10.86 9.35
CA GLY A 96 -31.39 -11.97 9.98
C GLY A 96 -29.93 -12.09 9.54
N GLN A 97 -29.60 -11.67 8.32
CA GLN A 97 -28.21 -11.67 7.85
C GLN A 97 -27.38 -10.61 8.59
N LEU A 98 -27.94 -9.43 8.84
CA LEU A 98 -27.27 -8.38 9.60
C LEU A 98 -27.11 -8.78 11.07
N GLU A 99 -28.18 -9.30 11.70
CA GLU A 99 -28.18 -9.73 13.11
C GLU A 99 -27.21 -10.88 13.37
N ARG A 100 -27.12 -11.85 12.45
CA ARG A 100 -26.22 -13.01 12.58
C ARG A 100 -24.76 -12.60 12.68
N HIS A 101 -24.38 -11.53 11.98
CA HIS A 101 -22.98 -11.13 11.83
C HIS A 101 -22.58 -9.95 12.74
N SER A 102 -23.56 -9.25 13.34
CA SER A 102 -23.32 -8.05 14.14
C SER A 102 -24.23 -7.98 15.36
N GLU A 103 -23.61 -7.93 16.55
CA GLU A 103 -24.32 -7.68 17.80
C GLU A 103 -24.97 -6.29 17.84
N ILE A 104 -24.39 -5.31 17.14
CA ILE A 104 -24.95 -3.97 17.01
C ILE A 104 -26.28 -4.02 16.28
N PHE A 105 -26.36 -4.76 15.16
CA PHE A 105 -27.63 -4.93 14.45
C PHE A 105 -28.62 -5.76 15.25
N LEU A 106 -28.17 -6.81 15.94
CA LEU A 106 -29.03 -7.57 16.86
C LEU A 106 -29.68 -6.67 17.91
N GLY A 107 -28.89 -5.82 18.56
CA GLY A 107 -29.39 -4.83 19.52
C GLY A 107 -30.32 -3.80 18.89
N LEU A 108 -29.92 -3.22 17.75
CA LEU A 108 -30.71 -2.21 17.02
C LEU A 108 -32.11 -2.72 16.69
N PHE A 109 -32.22 -3.96 16.22
CA PHE A 109 -33.50 -4.52 15.81
C PHE A 109 -34.28 -5.19 16.96
N ALA A 110 -33.67 -5.39 18.12
CA ALA A 110 -34.34 -5.86 19.33
C ALA A 110 -35.07 -4.73 20.09
N LEU A 111 -34.69 -3.47 19.85
CA LEU A 111 -35.39 -2.32 20.42
C LEU A 111 -36.85 -2.28 19.94
N PRO A 112 -37.80 -1.89 20.82
CA PRO A 112 -39.18 -1.67 20.42
C PRO A 112 -39.20 -0.65 19.27
N GLN A 113 -39.57 -1.11 18.08
CA GLN A 113 -39.77 -0.22 16.94
C GLN A 113 -40.86 0.79 17.32
N PRO A 114 -40.77 2.05 16.85
CA PRO A 114 -41.88 2.97 16.93
C PRO A 114 -43.15 2.27 16.40
N PRO A 115 -44.32 2.55 16.97
CA PRO A 115 -45.57 2.03 16.45
C PRO A 115 -45.63 2.23 14.93
N SER A 116 -46.25 1.30 14.20
CA SER A 116 -46.24 1.22 12.72
C SER A 116 -46.68 2.49 11.95
N TYR A 117 -47.20 3.50 12.65
CA TYR A 117 -47.55 4.81 12.10
C TYR A 117 -46.39 5.81 12.10
N ASP A 118 -45.30 5.58 12.83
CA ASP A 118 -44.11 6.46 12.91
C ASP A 118 -42.89 5.88 12.18
N GLN A 119 -42.98 4.65 11.66
CA GLN A 119 -41.88 3.99 10.97
C GLN A 119 -41.91 4.29 9.47
N ASP A 120 -40.78 4.75 8.93
CA ASP A 120 -40.60 4.93 7.49
C ASP A 120 -40.60 3.57 6.79
N ILE A 121 -41.35 3.50 5.69
CA ILE A 121 -41.56 2.28 4.91
C ILE A 121 -41.12 2.55 3.48
N VAL A 122 -40.30 1.64 2.94
CA VAL A 122 -39.87 1.62 1.54
C VAL A 122 -40.27 0.28 0.94
N ASP A 123 -41.04 0.29 -0.15
CA ASP A 123 -41.54 -0.92 -0.83
C ASP A 123 -42.17 -1.95 0.13
N GLY A 124 -42.96 -1.47 1.10
CA GLY A 124 -43.66 -2.31 2.07
C GLY A 124 -42.79 -2.90 3.18
N CYS A 125 -41.49 -2.54 3.24
CA CYS A 125 -40.56 -2.99 4.27
C CYS A 125 -40.18 -1.83 5.21
N PRO A 126 -39.98 -2.10 6.52
CA PRO A 126 -39.37 -1.14 7.42
C PRO A 126 -38.00 -0.68 6.89
N SER A 127 -37.74 0.62 6.97
CA SER A 127 -36.43 1.16 6.62
C SER A 127 -35.56 1.51 7.83
N VAL A 128 -34.25 1.34 7.69
CA VAL A 128 -33.24 1.80 8.64
C VAL A 128 -32.23 2.68 7.92
N GLU A 129 -31.95 3.86 8.49
CA GLU A 129 -30.98 4.78 7.94
C GLU A 129 -29.57 4.48 8.46
N PHE A 130 -28.63 4.33 7.54
CA PHE A 130 -27.20 4.26 7.79
C PHE A 130 -26.60 5.61 7.43
N HIS A 131 -25.84 6.21 8.36
CA HIS A 131 -25.13 7.46 8.14
C HIS A 131 -23.74 7.22 7.54
N ASP A 132 -23.63 6.21 6.67
CA ASP A 132 -22.39 5.75 6.05
C ASP A 132 -22.42 6.01 4.54
N SER A 133 -21.24 5.97 3.92
CA SER A 133 -21.11 6.09 2.47
C SER A 133 -21.91 4.99 1.76
N PRO A 134 -22.69 5.32 0.71
CA PRO A 134 -23.40 4.32 -0.11
C PRO A 134 -22.49 3.19 -0.61
N SER A 135 -21.29 3.54 -1.08
CA SER A 135 -20.30 2.57 -1.54
C SER A 135 -19.80 1.66 -0.42
N ASP A 136 -19.62 2.22 0.79
CA ASP A 136 -19.12 1.43 1.90
C ASP A 136 -20.16 0.39 2.33
N VAL A 137 -21.43 0.80 2.37
CA VAL A 137 -22.56 -0.10 2.64
C VAL A 137 -22.68 -1.18 1.56
N PHE A 138 -22.54 -0.83 0.28
CA PHE A 138 -22.54 -1.81 -0.80
C PHE A 138 -21.46 -2.88 -0.60
N TYR A 139 -20.19 -2.49 -0.45
CA TYR A 139 -19.09 -3.45 -0.28
C TYR A 139 -19.22 -4.29 0.99
N PHE A 140 -19.72 -3.69 2.09
CA PHE A 140 -19.98 -4.40 3.32
C PHE A 140 -21.09 -5.45 3.16
N LEU A 141 -22.19 -5.11 2.46
CA LEU A 141 -23.24 -6.06 2.14
C LEU A 141 -22.72 -7.18 1.23
N SER A 142 -21.95 -6.87 0.18
CA SER A 142 -21.26 -7.89 -0.64
C SER A 142 -20.43 -8.84 0.22
N ALA A 143 -19.65 -8.31 1.17
CA ALA A 143 -18.85 -9.15 2.05
C ALA A 143 -19.68 -10.02 2.99
N LEU A 144 -20.88 -9.58 3.40
CA LEU A 144 -21.79 -10.36 4.26
C LEU A 144 -22.56 -11.47 3.51
N TYR A 145 -22.91 -11.24 2.25
CA TYR A 145 -23.68 -12.19 1.44
C TYR A 145 -22.78 -13.12 0.63
N ASP A 146 -21.83 -12.55 -0.10
CA ASP A 146 -21.00 -13.25 -1.07
C ASP A 146 -19.62 -13.61 -0.50
N GLY A 147 -19.29 -13.06 0.68
CA GLY A 147 -17.97 -13.19 1.28
C GLY A 147 -16.95 -12.21 0.67
N LEU A 148 -15.85 -12.03 1.38
CA LEU A 148 -14.72 -11.23 0.90
C LEU A 148 -13.67 -12.16 0.28
N TYR A 149 -13.75 -12.37 -1.04
CA TYR A 149 -12.87 -13.25 -1.81
C TYR A 149 -12.15 -12.49 -2.92
N PHE A 150 -10.82 -12.55 -2.91
CA PHE A 150 -9.97 -11.97 -3.96
C PHE A 150 -9.19 -13.09 -4.62
N LYS A 151 -9.58 -13.50 -5.84
CA LYS A 151 -8.89 -14.58 -6.57
C LYS A 151 -7.43 -14.23 -6.84
N ILE A 152 -7.19 -12.98 -7.22
CA ILE A 152 -5.86 -12.39 -7.41
C ILE A 152 -5.91 -11.00 -6.78
N PRO A 153 -5.20 -10.76 -5.67
CA PRO A 153 -4.86 -9.45 -5.14
C PRO A 153 -4.60 -8.35 -6.18
N ARG A 154 -5.44 -7.31 -6.23
CA ARG A 154 -5.22 -6.12 -7.07
C ARG A 154 -5.33 -4.82 -6.27
N ALA A 155 -4.70 -3.77 -6.78
CA ALA A 155 -4.84 -2.42 -6.22
C ALA A 155 -6.30 -1.95 -6.23
N ASP A 156 -7.08 -2.36 -7.24
CA ASP A 156 -8.49 -2.00 -7.41
C ASP A 156 -9.42 -2.64 -6.36
N ASP A 157 -8.94 -3.65 -5.62
CA ASP A 157 -9.69 -4.25 -4.52
C ASP A 157 -9.70 -3.35 -3.25
N PHE A 158 -8.81 -2.35 -3.20
CA PHE A 158 -8.62 -1.52 -2.01
C PHE A 158 -9.88 -0.79 -1.53
N PRO A 159 -10.75 -0.23 -2.38
CA PRO A 159 -11.97 0.42 -1.92
C PRO A 159 -12.90 -0.54 -1.17
N ALA A 160 -13.01 -1.79 -1.64
CA ALA A 160 -13.78 -2.82 -0.95
C ALA A 160 -13.15 -3.17 0.40
N ILE A 161 -11.82 -3.36 0.46
CA ILE A 161 -11.11 -3.65 1.70
C ILE A 161 -11.29 -2.51 2.72
N ALA A 162 -11.13 -1.25 2.28
CA ALA A 162 -11.28 -0.06 3.11
C ALA A 162 -12.70 0.08 3.66
N ALA A 163 -13.72 -0.02 2.79
CA ALA A 163 -15.13 0.01 3.16
C ALA A 163 -15.50 -1.08 4.18
N VAL A 164 -15.13 -2.32 3.88
CA VAL A 164 -15.42 -3.45 4.75
C VAL A 164 -14.68 -3.30 6.08
N LEU A 165 -13.44 -2.80 6.10
CA LEU A 165 -12.71 -2.55 7.35
C LEU A 165 -13.41 -1.50 8.22
N ARG A 166 -13.85 -0.37 7.64
CA ARG A 166 -14.61 0.68 8.35
C ARG A 166 -15.88 0.12 8.96
N LEU A 167 -16.74 -0.50 8.14
CA LEU A 167 -18.06 -0.93 8.60
C LEU A 167 -18.00 -2.19 9.48
N SER A 168 -17.08 -3.12 9.22
CA SER A 168 -16.86 -4.26 10.14
C SER A 168 -16.35 -3.81 11.50
N THR A 169 -15.57 -2.73 11.57
CA THR A 169 -15.14 -2.14 12.84
C THR A 169 -16.31 -1.43 13.53
N LYS A 170 -17.05 -0.58 12.80
CA LYS A 170 -18.19 0.18 13.33
C LYS A 170 -19.31 -0.73 13.85
N TYR A 171 -19.62 -1.79 13.11
CA TYR A 171 -20.70 -2.73 13.42
C TYR A 171 -20.22 -4.04 14.07
N MET A 172 -18.97 -4.09 14.53
CA MET A 172 -18.41 -5.23 15.27
C MET A 172 -18.52 -6.58 14.55
N VAL A 173 -18.31 -6.61 13.23
CA VAL A 173 -18.24 -7.83 12.42
C VAL A 173 -16.81 -8.36 12.40
N GLU A 174 -16.38 -8.93 13.52
CA GLU A 174 -14.99 -9.30 13.77
C GLU A 174 -14.34 -10.20 12.69
N PRO A 175 -15.01 -11.24 12.15
CA PRO A 175 -14.40 -12.10 11.12
C PRO A 175 -14.01 -11.34 9.84
N LEU A 176 -14.82 -10.35 9.43
CA LEU A 176 -14.50 -9.51 8.28
C LEU A 176 -13.38 -8.52 8.61
N ARG A 177 -13.40 -7.95 9.82
CA ARG A 177 -12.35 -7.04 10.31
C ARG A 177 -10.98 -7.72 10.29
N ILE A 178 -10.87 -8.92 10.86
CA ILE A 178 -9.63 -9.72 10.87
C ILE A 178 -9.15 -10.00 9.45
N ARG A 179 -10.06 -10.37 8.54
CA ARG A 179 -9.70 -10.66 7.15
C ARG A 179 -9.14 -9.43 6.42
N CYS A 180 -9.77 -8.26 6.58
CA CYS A 180 -9.26 -7.02 6.02
C CYS A 180 -7.88 -6.65 6.61
N LEU A 181 -7.71 -6.77 7.92
CA LEU A 181 -6.42 -6.50 8.56
C LEU A 181 -5.32 -7.44 8.07
N HIS A 182 -5.59 -8.74 7.99
CA HIS A 182 -4.65 -9.72 7.46
C HIS A 182 -4.23 -9.36 6.02
N ARG A 183 -5.20 -8.97 5.18
CA ARG A 183 -4.92 -8.53 3.81
C ARG A 183 -4.02 -7.30 3.77
N LEU A 184 -4.31 -6.28 4.59
CA LEU A 184 -3.47 -5.09 4.69
C LEU A 184 -2.05 -5.41 5.16
N HIS A 185 -1.86 -6.37 6.07
CA HIS A 185 -0.52 -6.79 6.53
C HIS A 185 0.26 -7.56 5.46
N LEU A 186 -0.40 -8.20 4.49
CA LEU A 186 0.29 -8.79 3.34
C LEU A 186 0.72 -7.71 2.34
N ASP A 187 -0.15 -6.73 2.09
CA ASP A 187 0.12 -5.65 1.13
C ASP A 187 1.09 -4.59 1.70
N TRP A 188 1.14 -4.46 3.03
CA TRP A 188 1.93 -3.48 3.79
C TRP A 188 2.58 -4.14 5.01
N PRO A 189 3.54 -5.03 4.78
CA PRO A 189 4.10 -5.89 5.80
C PRO A 189 4.90 -5.09 6.85
N PRO A 190 4.79 -5.43 8.14
CA PRO A 190 5.56 -4.78 9.21
C PRO A 190 6.99 -5.33 9.34
N SER A 191 7.35 -6.38 8.58
CA SER A 191 8.66 -7.04 8.64
C SER A 191 9.40 -6.93 7.31
N LEU A 192 10.72 -6.85 7.38
CA LEU A 192 11.59 -6.82 6.19
C LEU A 192 11.37 -8.05 5.30
N HIS A 193 11.22 -9.23 5.90
CA HIS A 193 10.95 -10.45 5.16
C HIS A 193 9.62 -10.39 4.39
N GLY A 194 8.56 -9.89 5.01
CA GLY A 194 7.29 -9.69 4.32
C GLY A 194 7.40 -8.66 3.20
N TRP A 195 8.17 -7.59 3.43
CA TRP A 195 8.44 -6.58 2.41
C TRP A 195 9.14 -7.15 1.19
N ASP A 196 10.14 -7.99 1.40
CA ASP A 196 10.85 -8.66 0.31
C ASP A 196 9.92 -9.57 -0.51
N GLN A 197 9.03 -10.33 0.14
CA GLN A 197 8.03 -11.13 -0.55
C GLN A 197 7.08 -10.27 -1.40
N ARG A 198 6.64 -9.13 -0.85
CA ARG A 198 5.80 -8.16 -1.56
C ARG A 198 6.53 -7.57 -2.78
N GLU A 199 7.80 -7.19 -2.62
CA GLU A 199 8.59 -6.60 -3.71
C GLU A 199 8.87 -7.61 -4.83
N ALA A 200 9.12 -8.87 -4.47
CA ALA A 200 9.24 -9.97 -5.44
C ALA A 200 7.93 -10.18 -6.23
N ALA A 201 6.78 -10.16 -5.56
CA ALA A 201 5.47 -10.28 -6.21
C ALA A 201 5.09 -9.06 -7.06
N ALA A 202 5.72 -7.90 -6.82
CA ALA A 202 5.53 -6.66 -7.56
C ALA A 202 6.49 -6.49 -8.75
N THR A 203 7.28 -7.52 -9.07
CA THR A 203 8.25 -7.49 -10.17
C THR A 203 7.87 -8.55 -11.19
N ASP A 204 7.77 -8.19 -12.48
CA ASP A 204 7.41 -9.13 -13.54
C ASP A 204 8.61 -10.01 -13.97
N ASP A 205 8.37 -10.98 -14.86
CA ASP A 205 9.40 -11.90 -15.37
C ASP A 205 10.54 -11.18 -16.11
N SER A 206 10.32 -9.93 -16.54
CA SER A 206 11.33 -9.08 -17.17
C SER A 206 12.08 -8.19 -16.18
N GLY A 207 11.80 -8.31 -14.88
CA GLY A 207 12.42 -7.51 -13.82
C GLY A 207 11.81 -6.11 -13.66
N ARG A 208 10.70 -5.80 -14.34
CA ARG A 208 10.07 -4.47 -14.24
C ARG A 208 9.25 -4.39 -12.96
N TYR A 209 9.47 -3.31 -12.22
CA TYR A 209 8.76 -3.04 -10.97
C TYR A 209 7.38 -2.42 -11.25
N LEU A 210 6.31 -3.16 -10.95
CA LEU A 210 4.91 -2.82 -11.22
C LEU A 210 4.03 -2.94 -9.96
N PRO A 211 4.33 -2.19 -8.89
CA PRO A 211 3.65 -2.34 -7.60
C PRO A 211 2.15 -2.02 -7.67
N ARG A 212 1.73 -1.14 -8.58
CA ARG A 212 0.33 -0.73 -8.71
C ARG A 212 -0.57 -1.77 -9.39
N GLY A 213 0.01 -2.84 -9.97
CA GLY A 213 -0.76 -4.00 -10.39
C GLY A 213 -1.27 -4.83 -9.21
N THR A 214 -0.58 -4.79 -8.06
CA THR A 214 -0.81 -5.72 -6.94
C THR A 214 -1.18 -5.02 -5.63
N CYS A 215 -0.74 -3.77 -5.41
CA CYS A 215 -0.99 -3.03 -4.18
C CYS A 215 -1.46 -1.58 -4.42
N PRO A 216 -2.35 -1.07 -3.56
CA PRO A 216 -2.88 0.29 -3.67
C PRO A 216 -1.82 1.37 -3.50
N HIS A 217 -2.18 2.60 -3.88
CA HIS A 217 -1.30 3.75 -3.68
C HIS A 217 -1.05 4.02 -2.17
N PRO A 218 0.20 4.28 -1.72
CA PRO A 218 0.53 4.37 -0.30
C PRO A 218 -0.25 5.45 0.44
N ILE A 219 -0.53 6.60 -0.20
CA ILE A 219 -1.34 7.69 0.39
C ILE A 219 -2.71 7.20 0.86
N LEU A 220 -3.38 6.37 0.05
CA LEU A 220 -4.70 5.85 0.38
C LEU A 220 -4.62 4.95 1.62
N VAL A 221 -3.55 4.17 1.72
CA VAL A 221 -3.29 3.24 2.82
C VAL A 221 -2.91 3.99 4.08
N ILE A 222 -2.07 5.03 3.99
CA ILE A 222 -1.71 5.89 5.13
C ILE A 222 -2.98 6.51 5.72
N HIS A 223 -3.87 7.05 4.88
CA HIS A 223 -5.15 7.60 5.35
C HIS A 223 -6.00 6.56 6.06
N LEU A 224 -6.19 5.38 5.46
CA LEU A 224 -6.97 4.30 6.08
C LEU A 224 -6.34 3.81 7.39
N ALA A 225 -5.02 3.67 7.43
CA ALA A 225 -4.29 3.21 8.61
C ALA A 225 -4.43 4.20 9.78
N LEU A 226 -4.38 5.51 9.50
CA LEU A 226 -4.61 6.56 10.50
C LEU A 226 -6.07 6.60 10.95
N GLU A 227 -7.01 6.51 10.00
CA GLU A 227 -8.45 6.48 10.25
C GLU A 227 -8.86 5.29 11.14
N MET A 228 -8.34 4.10 10.84
CA MET A 228 -8.71 2.85 11.51
C MET A 228 -7.80 2.48 12.69
N GLY A 229 -6.80 3.30 13.00
CA GLY A 229 -5.86 3.03 14.10
C GLY A 229 -5.02 1.77 13.88
N VAL A 230 -4.46 1.59 12.70
CA VAL A 230 -3.62 0.45 12.31
C VAL A 230 -2.16 0.90 12.12
N PRO A 231 -1.43 1.26 13.20
CA PRO A 231 -0.09 1.85 13.09
C PRO A 231 0.96 0.87 12.55
N ALA A 232 0.74 -0.44 12.71
CA ALA A 232 1.71 -1.48 12.33
C ALA A 232 2.12 -1.44 10.84
N ILE A 233 1.24 -0.95 9.96
CA ILE A 233 1.50 -0.88 8.52
C ILE A 233 2.06 0.48 8.07
N LEU A 234 2.07 1.50 8.95
CA LEU A 234 2.51 2.85 8.60
C LEU A 234 3.99 2.93 8.19
N PRO A 235 4.95 2.25 8.85
CA PRO A 235 6.35 2.32 8.43
C PRO A 235 6.56 1.88 6.98
N ALA A 236 5.96 0.76 6.58
CA ALA A 236 6.01 0.26 5.21
C ALA A 236 5.29 1.21 4.23
N ALA A 237 4.15 1.78 4.63
CA ALA A 237 3.38 2.72 3.80
C ALA A 237 4.12 4.03 3.53
N PHE A 238 4.72 4.63 4.56
CA PHE A 238 5.54 5.81 4.40
C PHE A 238 6.84 5.52 3.65
N TYR A 239 7.44 4.35 3.86
CA TYR A 239 8.60 3.91 3.10
C TYR A 239 8.30 3.75 1.61
N ASP A 240 7.21 3.08 1.22
CA ASP A 240 6.86 3.00 -0.21
C ASP A 240 6.60 4.38 -0.81
N LEU A 241 5.96 5.29 -0.05
CA LEU A 241 5.71 6.64 -0.52
C LEU A 241 6.99 7.46 -0.65
N SER A 242 7.97 7.30 0.24
CA SER A 242 9.23 8.08 0.20
C SER A 242 10.06 7.77 -1.05
N ARG A 243 9.84 6.61 -1.67
CA ARG A 243 10.43 6.21 -2.96
C ARG A 243 9.88 6.98 -4.16
N TYR A 244 8.79 7.72 -3.99
CA TYR A 244 8.25 8.58 -5.03
C TYR A 244 9.00 9.90 -5.09
N GLY A 245 9.29 10.38 -6.30
CA GLY A 245 9.85 11.73 -6.48
C GLY A 245 8.96 12.79 -5.80
N PRO A 246 9.53 13.85 -5.19
CA PRO A 246 8.77 14.80 -4.37
C PRO A 246 7.53 15.39 -5.05
N SER A 247 7.59 15.68 -6.34
CA SER A 247 6.45 16.19 -7.11
C SER A 247 5.29 15.18 -7.18
N LYS A 248 5.57 13.88 -7.27
CA LYS A 248 4.53 12.83 -7.25
C LYS A 248 3.93 12.66 -5.87
N VAL A 249 4.74 12.73 -4.82
CA VAL A 249 4.25 12.73 -3.43
C VAL A 249 3.30 13.91 -3.20
N PHE A 250 3.66 15.10 -3.70
CA PHE A 250 2.84 16.30 -3.59
C PHE A 250 1.56 16.24 -4.44
N ALA A 251 1.63 15.73 -5.67
CA ALA A 251 0.47 15.62 -6.57
C ALA A 251 -0.64 14.73 -5.98
N GLY A 252 -0.27 13.74 -5.18
CA GLY A 252 -1.22 12.85 -4.50
C GLY A 252 -1.60 11.62 -5.32
N ALA A 253 -2.59 10.89 -4.82
CA ALA A 253 -3.13 9.70 -5.46
C ALA A 253 -4.43 10.03 -6.19
N ARG A 254 -4.73 9.36 -7.31
CA ARG A 254 -6.10 9.39 -7.84
C ARG A 254 -7.03 8.70 -6.85
N LYS A 255 -8.20 9.29 -6.61
CA LYS A 255 -9.25 8.64 -5.85
C LYS A 255 -9.76 7.44 -6.65
N PRO A 256 -9.80 6.22 -6.08
CA PRO A 256 -10.36 5.08 -6.79
C PRO A 256 -11.84 5.29 -7.10
N LEU A 257 -12.30 4.77 -8.24
CA LEU A 257 -13.72 4.65 -8.52
C LEU A 257 -14.35 3.65 -7.55
N VAL A 258 -15.54 3.97 -7.04
CA VAL A 258 -16.28 3.12 -6.11
C VAL A 258 -17.63 2.72 -6.69
N SER A 259 -18.24 1.64 -6.18
CA SER A 259 -19.48 1.08 -6.73
C SER A 259 -20.59 2.11 -6.93
N TYR A 260 -20.78 3.03 -5.98
CA TYR A 260 -21.79 4.07 -6.12
C TYR A 260 -21.52 5.01 -7.29
N ASP A 261 -20.27 5.43 -7.50
CA ASP A 261 -19.91 6.33 -8.61
C ASP A 261 -20.18 5.66 -9.96
N ILE A 262 -19.90 4.36 -10.07
CA ILE A 262 -20.17 3.56 -11.27
C ILE A 262 -21.68 3.45 -11.53
N ILE A 263 -22.46 3.11 -10.50
CA ILE A 263 -23.92 2.98 -10.62
C ILE A 263 -24.53 4.34 -10.97
N ALA A 264 -24.11 5.41 -10.30
CA ALA A 264 -24.60 6.76 -10.55
C ALA A 264 -24.22 7.26 -11.96
N GLY A 265 -22.99 7.01 -12.43
CA GLY A 265 -22.54 7.38 -13.78
C GLY A 265 -23.30 6.65 -14.89
N ASN A 266 -23.60 5.36 -14.68
CA ASN A 266 -24.43 4.60 -15.61
C ASN A 266 -25.87 5.15 -15.70
N LEU A 267 -26.40 5.73 -14.62
CA LEU A 267 -27.72 6.36 -14.59
C LEU A 267 -27.73 7.76 -15.22
N SER A 268 -26.61 8.49 -15.20
CA SER A 268 -26.45 9.79 -15.87
C SER A 268 -26.11 9.67 -17.37
N GLY A 269 -25.74 8.48 -17.85
CA GLY A 269 -25.39 8.24 -19.25
C GLY A 269 -23.97 8.65 -19.63
N GLU A 270 -23.12 8.96 -18.66
CA GLU A 270 -21.70 9.25 -18.85
C GLU A 270 -20.90 7.94 -18.73
N GLN A 271 -20.52 7.33 -19.85
CA GLN A 271 -19.61 6.17 -19.82
C GLN A 271 -18.22 6.61 -19.35
N PRO A 272 -17.56 5.87 -18.44
CA PRO A 272 -16.17 6.14 -18.11
C PRO A 272 -15.29 5.86 -19.32
N GLU A 273 -14.56 6.87 -19.77
CA GLU A 273 -13.57 6.75 -20.83
C GLU A 273 -12.50 5.73 -20.38
N HIS A 274 -12.49 4.55 -20.99
CA HIS A 274 -11.39 3.60 -20.89
C HIS A 274 -10.18 4.22 -21.59
N GLY A 275 -9.37 4.97 -20.85
CA GLY A 275 -8.05 5.38 -21.30
C GLY A 275 -7.16 4.14 -21.42
N GLU A 276 -6.87 3.71 -22.65
CA GLU A 276 -5.72 2.84 -22.93
C GLU A 276 -4.44 3.52 -22.41
N PRO A 277 -3.44 2.75 -21.94
CA PRO A 277 -2.18 3.32 -21.51
C PRO A 277 -1.43 3.88 -22.73
N GLU A 278 -1.44 5.20 -22.90
CA GLU A 278 -0.57 5.88 -23.87
C GLU A 278 0.89 5.57 -23.54
N THR A 279 1.53 4.80 -24.42
CA THR A 279 2.98 4.66 -24.52
C THR A 279 3.56 5.97 -25.02
N VAL A 280 3.99 6.83 -24.11
CA VAL A 280 4.75 8.03 -24.47
C VAL A 280 6.23 7.64 -24.55
N GLU A 281 6.74 7.41 -25.77
CA GLU A 281 8.17 7.45 -26.05
C GLU A 281 8.66 8.91 -25.94
N PRO A 282 9.82 9.19 -25.32
CA PRO A 282 10.36 10.54 -25.28
C PRO A 282 11.26 10.79 -26.50
N ASP A 283 10.76 11.51 -27.49
CA ASP A 283 11.60 12.14 -28.50
C ASP A 283 12.37 13.30 -27.87
N ILE A 284 13.70 13.14 -27.79
CA ILE A 284 14.64 14.18 -27.37
C ILE A 284 15.10 14.91 -28.63
N GLU A 285 14.50 16.06 -28.93
CA GLU A 285 15.14 17.09 -29.74
C GLU A 285 15.35 18.35 -28.89
N LEU A 286 16.62 18.70 -28.68
CA LEU A 286 17.06 19.94 -28.04
C LEU A 286 17.08 21.08 -29.06
N PRO A 287 16.53 22.27 -28.74
CA PRO A 287 16.94 23.49 -29.41
C PRO A 287 17.75 24.41 -28.50
N VAL A 288 18.82 24.91 -29.09
CA VAL A 288 19.78 25.86 -28.58
C VAL A 288 19.17 27.28 -28.54
N SER A 289 19.37 27.95 -27.40
CA SER A 289 19.24 29.39 -27.05
C SER A 289 18.76 30.42 -28.11
N ALA A 290 17.84 31.32 -27.73
CA ALA A 290 18.13 32.72 -27.33
C ALA A 290 16.89 33.65 -27.31
N SER A 291 16.94 34.60 -26.37
CA SER A 291 16.17 35.88 -26.27
C SER A 291 14.73 35.82 -25.75
N GLY A 292 14.44 36.72 -24.80
CA GLY A 292 13.25 36.69 -23.96
C GLY A 292 12.04 37.41 -24.53
N THR A 293 10.87 36.89 -24.17
CA THR A 293 9.68 37.63 -23.71
C THR A 293 8.74 36.62 -23.02
N PRO A 294 8.01 36.99 -21.96
CA PRO A 294 7.08 36.07 -21.30
C PRO A 294 5.81 35.91 -22.14
N TYR A 295 5.64 34.74 -22.76
CA TYR A 295 4.39 34.35 -23.41
C TYR A 295 3.37 33.93 -22.33
N VAL A 296 2.30 34.72 -22.17
CA VAL A 296 1.14 34.37 -21.35
C VAL A 296 0.19 33.56 -22.23
N ALA A 297 0.08 32.26 -21.97
CA ALA A 297 -0.87 31.39 -22.66
C ALA A 297 -2.32 31.71 -22.25
N PRO A 298 -3.30 31.71 -23.17
CA PRO A 298 -4.70 31.94 -22.84
C PRO A 298 -5.28 30.77 -22.06
N THR A 299 -5.82 31.03 -20.87
CA THR A 299 -6.66 30.09 -20.13
C THR A 299 -7.96 29.83 -20.89
N VAL A 300 -8.05 28.64 -21.50
CA VAL A 300 -9.33 28.04 -21.90
C VAL A 300 -9.87 27.27 -20.69
N PRO A 301 -11.08 27.56 -20.19
CA PRO A 301 -11.68 26.76 -19.13
C PRO A 301 -12.24 25.48 -19.76
N SER A 302 -11.42 24.42 -19.81
CA SER A 302 -11.91 23.07 -20.08
C SER A 302 -12.61 22.55 -18.82
N SER A 303 -13.92 22.43 -18.90
CA SER A 303 -14.75 21.68 -17.96
C SER A 303 -14.47 20.18 -18.11
N THR A 304 -13.35 19.72 -17.58
CA THR A 304 -13.10 18.29 -17.33
C THR A 304 -13.68 17.94 -15.97
N SER A 305 -14.52 16.90 -15.90
CA SER A 305 -14.96 16.28 -14.66
C SER A 305 -13.71 15.93 -13.83
N GLY A 306 -13.44 16.75 -12.82
CA GLY A 306 -12.15 16.75 -12.13
C GLY A 306 -11.90 15.42 -11.43
N SER A 307 -10.95 14.63 -11.94
CA SER A 307 -10.40 13.47 -11.25
C SER A 307 -9.92 13.92 -9.87
N GLN A 308 -10.73 13.68 -8.83
CA GLN A 308 -10.40 14.06 -7.46
C GLN A 308 -9.11 13.35 -7.03
N THR A 309 -8.12 14.12 -6.61
CA THR A 309 -6.89 13.60 -6.03
C THR A 309 -6.97 13.60 -4.51
N VAL A 310 -6.38 12.58 -3.90
CA VAL A 310 -6.21 12.45 -2.45
C VAL A 310 -4.77 12.80 -2.13
N GLN A 311 -4.58 13.82 -1.30
CA GLN A 311 -3.26 14.30 -0.88
C GLN A 311 -3.05 14.06 0.61
N LEU A 312 -1.78 13.91 1.01
CA LEU A 312 -1.42 13.91 2.43
C LEU A 312 -1.59 15.32 3.01
N SER A 313 -1.94 15.38 4.29
CA SER A 313 -1.84 16.64 5.04
C SER A 313 -0.39 17.09 5.14
N HIS A 314 -0.17 18.40 5.31
CA HIS A 314 1.17 18.99 5.38
C HIS A 314 2.11 18.28 6.40
N PRO A 315 1.68 17.92 7.63
CA PRO A 315 2.54 17.18 8.55
C PRO A 315 3.00 15.82 8.00
N PHE A 316 2.11 15.03 7.39
CA PHE A 316 2.46 13.72 6.84
C PHE A 316 3.31 13.83 5.58
N LEU A 317 3.11 14.88 4.78
CA LEU A 317 4.01 15.21 3.67
C LEU A 317 5.42 15.49 4.18
N CYS A 318 5.58 16.35 5.20
CA CYS A 318 6.89 16.63 5.79
C CYS A 318 7.55 15.37 6.36
N LYS A 319 6.80 14.51 7.07
CA LYS A 319 7.30 13.22 7.57
C LYS A 319 7.83 12.34 6.43
N THR A 320 7.07 12.25 5.34
CA THR A 320 7.47 11.47 4.14
C THR A 320 8.79 11.99 3.56
N LEU A 321 8.92 13.31 3.38
CA LEU A 321 10.12 13.92 2.79
C LEU A 321 11.34 13.85 3.72
N ARG A 322 11.17 14.00 5.04
CA ARG A 322 12.25 13.78 6.01
C ARG A 322 12.70 12.33 6.05
N GLY A 323 11.77 11.39 6.00
CA GLY A 323 12.12 9.97 5.93
C GLY A 323 12.83 9.61 4.63
N ARG A 324 12.47 10.24 3.51
CA ARG A 324 13.23 10.16 2.24
C ARG A 324 14.66 10.68 2.40
N GLU A 325 14.83 11.85 3.02
CA GLU A 325 16.15 12.42 3.32
C GLU A 325 16.98 11.49 4.23
N ALA A 326 16.37 10.94 5.28
CA ALA A 326 17.00 9.99 6.19
C ALA A 326 17.43 8.70 5.48
N SER A 327 16.59 8.20 4.57
CA SER A 327 16.90 7.03 3.73
C SER A 327 18.14 7.26 2.87
N GLN A 328 18.24 8.44 2.23
CA GLN A 328 19.41 8.81 1.43
C GLN A 328 20.67 9.03 2.29
N ARG A 329 20.52 9.68 3.45
CA ARG A 329 21.61 9.85 4.42
C ARG A 329 22.15 8.51 4.90
N TYR A 330 21.28 7.51 5.10
CA TYR A 330 21.69 6.16 5.50
C TYR A 330 22.60 5.53 4.45
N ILE A 331 22.24 5.58 3.16
CA ILE A 331 23.10 5.06 2.09
C ILE A 331 24.44 5.79 2.03
N ALA A 332 24.45 7.11 2.12
CA ALA A 332 25.71 7.86 2.19
C ALA A 332 26.59 7.43 3.38
N THR A 333 25.97 7.17 4.53
CA THR A 333 26.65 6.69 5.74
C THR A 333 27.16 5.26 5.55
N PHE A 334 26.37 4.37 4.94
CA PHE A 334 26.77 3.01 4.62
C PHE A 334 27.99 3.00 3.68
N LEU A 335 27.99 3.80 2.62
CA LEU A 335 29.14 3.92 1.71
C LEU A 335 30.40 4.35 2.47
N SER A 336 30.29 5.38 3.31
CA SER A 336 31.42 5.89 4.10
C SER A 336 31.93 4.88 5.12
N ARG A 337 31.03 4.14 5.79
CA ARG A 337 31.37 3.19 6.85
C ARG A 337 31.88 1.85 6.32
N GLU A 338 31.24 1.34 5.28
CA GLU A 338 31.42 -0.04 4.82
C GLU A 338 32.27 -0.15 3.56
N LEU A 339 32.37 0.88 2.72
CA LEU A 339 33.02 0.76 1.41
C LEU A 339 34.19 1.71 1.21
N SER A 340 34.14 2.93 1.73
CA SER A 340 35.24 3.88 1.66
C SER A 340 36.50 3.33 2.33
N ASN A 341 37.56 3.14 1.54
CA ASN A 341 38.83 2.56 2.00
C ASN A 341 38.69 1.19 2.69
N ARG A 342 37.66 0.41 2.32
CA ARG A 342 37.40 -0.91 2.93
C ARG A 342 38.60 -1.83 2.72
N GLN A 343 39.13 -2.36 3.82
CA GLN A 343 40.15 -3.39 3.77
C GLN A 343 39.55 -4.77 3.42
N PRO A 344 40.31 -5.68 2.80
CA PRO A 344 39.88 -7.07 2.63
C PRO A 344 39.50 -7.70 3.96
N ALA A 345 38.58 -8.68 3.91
CA ALA A 345 38.18 -9.46 5.07
C ALA A 345 39.41 -10.04 5.82
N SER A 346 39.30 -10.20 7.14
CA SER A 346 40.40 -10.69 7.98
C SER A 346 40.88 -12.09 7.59
N ASP A 347 40.01 -12.89 6.99
CA ASP A 347 40.24 -14.23 6.46
C ASP A 347 40.35 -14.26 4.91
N CYS A 348 40.67 -13.12 4.29
CA CYS A 348 40.88 -13.02 2.84
C CYS A 348 41.85 -14.11 2.33
N LEU A 349 41.43 -14.85 1.28
CA LEU A 349 42.25 -15.91 0.68
C LEU A 349 43.57 -15.39 0.10
N ASN A 350 43.59 -14.10 -0.29
CA ASN A 350 44.75 -13.44 -0.87
C ASN A 350 45.56 -12.64 0.17
N ARG A 351 45.30 -12.78 1.48
CA ARG A 351 45.92 -11.96 2.53
C ARG A 351 47.46 -11.97 2.54
N HIS A 352 48.07 -13.04 2.01
CA HIS A 352 49.52 -13.21 1.94
C HIS A 352 50.12 -12.84 0.58
N ASN A 353 49.30 -12.39 -0.37
CA ASN A 353 49.72 -11.99 -1.70
C ASN A 353 49.15 -10.60 -2.04
N ALA A 354 49.97 -9.56 -1.83
CA ALA A 354 49.59 -8.18 -2.07
C ALA A 354 49.08 -7.93 -3.51
N MET A 355 49.66 -8.61 -4.51
CA MET A 355 49.26 -8.46 -5.92
C MET A 355 47.85 -9.02 -6.19
N LEU A 356 47.42 -10.06 -5.45
CA LEU A 356 46.07 -10.62 -5.59
C LEU A 356 45.07 -9.99 -4.60
N GLN A 357 45.58 -9.43 -3.50
CA GLN A 357 44.77 -8.75 -2.49
C GLN A 357 44.17 -7.45 -3.03
N VAL A 358 44.91 -6.73 -3.90
CA VAL A 358 44.42 -5.51 -4.57
C VAL A 358 43.10 -5.74 -5.29
N HIS A 359 42.87 -6.94 -5.85
CA HIS A 359 41.61 -7.25 -6.53
C HIS A 359 40.39 -7.23 -5.61
N CYS A 360 40.54 -7.61 -4.33
CA CYS A 360 39.45 -7.50 -3.35
C CYS A 360 39.16 -6.04 -3.02
N THR A 361 40.20 -5.24 -2.79
CA THR A 361 40.09 -3.80 -2.50
C THR A 361 39.44 -3.05 -3.65
N GLU A 362 39.95 -3.24 -4.87
CA GLU A 362 39.39 -2.63 -6.08
C GLU A 362 37.93 -3.07 -6.31
N SER A 363 37.59 -4.33 -6.04
CA SER A 363 36.20 -4.79 -6.20
C SER A 363 35.24 -4.08 -5.23
N PHE A 364 35.66 -3.77 -3.99
CA PHE A 364 34.85 -2.95 -3.08
C PHE A 364 34.72 -1.50 -3.58
N TYR A 365 35.80 -0.94 -4.11
CA TYR A 365 35.78 0.37 -4.74
C TYR A 365 34.81 0.41 -5.93
N TYR A 366 34.80 -0.63 -6.77
CA TYR A 366 33.84 -0.75 -7.89
C TYR A 366 32.39 -0.83 -7.42
N ILE A 367 32.11 -1.58 -6.35
CA ILE A 367 30.76 -1.62 -5.76
C ILE A 367 30.35 -0.21 -5.31
N MET A 368 31.23 0.49 -4.61
CA MET A 368 30.99 1.87 -4.16
C MET A 368 30.69 2.80 -5.34
N LEU A 369 31.52 2.76 -6.39
CA LEU A 369 31.32 3.57 -7.58
C LEU A 369 29.99 3.27 -8.28
N ASN A 370 29.60 2.01 -8.39
CA ASN A 370 28.33 1.63 -9.00
C ASN A 370 27.13 2.14 -8.20
N ILE A 371 27.19 2.08 -6.87
CA ILE A 371 26.14 2.64 -6.01
C ILE A 371 26.08 4.18 -6.17
N LEU A 372 27.23 4.85 -6.20
CA LEU A 372 27.30 6.29 -6.41
C LEU A 372 26.80 6.73 -7.79
N ARG A 373 27.01 5.92 -8.83
CA ARG A 373 26.50 6.18 -10.20
C ARG A 373 25.01 5.90 -10.33
N SER A 374 24.52 4.88 -9.64
CA SER A 374 23.10 4.51 -9.59
C SER A 374 22.42 5.14 -8.37
N VAL A 375 22.47 6.49 -8.28
CA VAL A 375 21.93 7.25 -7.14
C VAL A 375 20.49 6.78 -6.84
N GLY A 376 20.36 5.96 -5.81
CA GLY A 376 19.09 5.45 -5.30
C GLY A 376 18.16 4.83 -6.35
N GLY A 377 18.62 4.10 -7.37
CA GLY A 377 17.71 3.32 -8.22
C GLY A 377 16.78 4.12 -9.16
N ILE A 378 17.07 5.40 -9.43
CA ILE A 378 16.28 6.29 -10.31
C ILE A 378 15.99 5.65 -11.66
N ALA A 379 16.99 5.03 -12.31
CA ALA A 379 16.85 4.39 -13.62
C ALA A 379 15.88 3.19 -13.62
N CYS A 380 15.58 2.63 -12.45
CA CYS A 380 14.68 1.49 -12.26
C CYS A 380 13.34 1.91 -11.64
N GLY A 381 13.05 3.22 -11.54
CA GLY A 381 11.85 3.74 -10.89
C GLY A 381 11.79 3.50 -9.37
N ARG A 382 12.91 3.13 -8.75
CA ARG A 382 13.05 2.86 -7.31
C ARG A 382 13.87 3.95 -6.63
N ASP A 383 13.57 5.19 -6.99
CA ASP A 383 14.24 6.41 -6.53
C ASP A 383 14.32 6.49 -5.01
N ALA A 384 15.48 6.86 -4.50
CA ALA A 384 15.79 6.98 -3.10
C ALA A 384 15.56 5.72 -2.21
N ASP A 385 15.58 4.52 -2.79
CA ASP A 385 15.30 3.24 -2.11
C ASP A 385 16.59 2.59 -1.51
N PRO A 386 16.82 2.68 -0.18
CA PRO A 386 17.99 2.09 0.44
C PRO A 386 18.01 0.55 0.39
N LEU A 387 16.87 -0.13 0.57
CA LEU A 387 16.81 -1.59 0.56
C LEU A 387 17.13 -2.13 -0.82
N PHE A 388 16.58 -1.53 -1.87
CA PHE A 388 16.90 -1.89 -3.25
C PHE A 388 18.37 -1.62 -3.59
N THR A 389 18.90 -0.47 -3.17
CA THR A 389 20.34 -0.14 -3.36
C THR A 389 21.25 -1.20 -2.72
N LEU A 390 20.90 -1.67 -1.52
CA LEU A 390 21.63 -2.72 -0.81
C LEU A 390 21.52 -4.09 -1.51
N VAL A 391 20.34 -4.42 -2.07
CA VAL A 391 20.16 -5.63 -2.89
C VAL A 391 21.02 -5.56 -4.17
N GLN A 392 21.01 -4.44 -4.88
CA GLN A 392 21.86 -4.23 -6.05
C GLN A 392 23.36 -4.36 -5.71
N ALA A 393 23.76 -3.88 -4.52
CA ALA A 393 25.13 -4.04 -4.04
C ALA A 393 25.52 -5.52 -3.90
N LEU A 394 24.60 -6.37 -3.46
CA LEU A 394 24.81 -7.80 -3.31
C LEU A 394 24.83 -8.52 -4.67
N GLU A 395 23.94 -8.16 -5.58
CA GLU A 395 23.86 -8.74 -6.93
C GLU A 395 25.16 -8.55 -7.72
N MET A 396 25.88 -7.44 -7.50
CA MET A 396 27.18 -7.19 -8.11
C MET A 396 28.24 -8.26 -7.78
N LEU A 397 28.09 -9.00 -6.67
CA LEU A 397 29.02 -10.09 -6.29
C LEU A 397 28.95 -11.30 -7.24
N SER A 398 27.83 -11.47 -7.93
CA SER A 398 27.55 -12.56 -8.86
C SER A 398 27.48 -12.14 -10.33
N ARG A 399 27.37 -10.83 -10.62
CA ARG A 399 27.31 -10.30 -11.98
C ARG A 399 28.63 -10.51 -12.73
N THR A 400 28.52 -10.81 -14.02
CA THR A 400 29.67 -11.06 -14.92
C THR A 400 29.76 -10.07 -16.07
N ASP A 401 28.91 -9.04 -16.11
CA ASP A 401 28.72 -8.14 -17.24
C ASP A 401 29.53 -6.84 -17.17
N PHE A 402 30.56 -6.75 -16.31
CA PHE A 402 31.44 -5.59 -16.29
C PHE A 402 32.34 -5.59 -17.54
N THR A 403 32.43 -4.45 -18.24
CA THR A 403 33.32 -4.33 -19.41
C THR A 403 34.78 -4.18 -18.96
N THR A 404 35.73 -4.62 -19.79
CA THR A 404 37.17 -4.46 -19.48
C THR A 404 37.61 -2.99 -19.39
N ALA A 405 36.84 -2.07 -19.97
CA ALA A 405 37.10 -0.63 -19.88
C ALA A 405 36.83 -0.09 -18.46
N ASP A 406 35.82 -0.63 -17.76
CA ASP A 406 35.52 -0.26 -16.38
C ASP A 406 36.55 -0.89 -15.42
N ALA A 407 36.99 -2.12 -15.67
CA ALA A 407 37.95 -2.86 -14.84
C ALA A 407 39.41 -2.37 -14.94
N ALA A 408 39.73 -1.48 -15.88
CA ALA A 408 41.08 -1.00 -16.17
C ALA A 408 41.29 0.48 -15.78
N GLY A 409 40.85 0.88 -14.59
CA GLY A 409 41.09 2.21 -14.00
C GLY A 409 42.56 2.55 -13.69
N GLY A 410 43.54 1.97 -14.41
CA GLY A 410 44.97 2.16 -14.15
C GLY A 410 45.83 2.00 -15.39
N SER A 411 46.38 3.13 -15.85
CA SER A 411 47.53 3.28 -16.76
C SER A 411 47.41 2.61 -18.13
N ALA A 412 46.87 3.35 -19.10
CA ALA A 412 47.19 3.14 -20.50
C ALA A 412 48.63 3.63 -20.75
N ASN A 413 49.63 2.76 -20.56
CA ASN A 413 50.92 2.98 -21.19
C ASN A 413 50.81 2.50 -22.64
N GLY A 414 50.75 3.45 -23.56
CA GLY A 414 50.56 3.20 -24.98
C GLY A 414 51.67 2.31 -25.54
N THR A 415 51.27 1.19 -26.11
CA THR A 415 52.04 0.54 -27.18
C THR A 415 51.11 0.33 -28.35
N ASN A 416 51.44 1.01 -29.45
CA ASN A 416 50.74 0.92 -30.72
C ASN A 416 50.89 -0.50 -31.28
N GLY A 417 49.78 -1.20 -31.42
CA GLY A 417 49.68 -2.45 -32.16
C GLY A 417 48.47 -2.35 -33.09
N GLU A 418 48.72 -1.98 -34.34
CA GLU A 418 47.74 -2.09 -35.43
C GLU A 418 47.48 -3.58 -35.71
N GLY A 419 46.22 -4.00 -35.66
CA GLY A 419 45.81 -5.36 -36.00
C GLY A 419 44.36 -5.60 -35.63
N GLY A 420 43.47 -5.56 -36.63
CA GLY A 420 42.03 -5.74 -36.43
C GLY A 420 41.64 -7.16 -36.06
N ASP A 421 40.62 -7.26 -35.21
CA ASP A 421 39.53 -8.23 -35.27
C ASP A 421 38.43 -7.74 -34.31
N GLY A 422 37.16 -8.06 -34.55
CA GLY A 422 36.02 -7.58 -33.78
C GLY A 422 36.17 -7.82 -32.29
N GLY A 423 36.38 -6.74 -31.52
CA GLY A 423 36.57 -6.80 -30.07
C GLY A 423 35.29 -7.20 -29.36
N GLU A 424 35.09 -8.50 -29.16
CA GLU A 424 34.15 -9.01 -28.16
C GLU A 424 34.60 -8.48 -26.79
N GLU A 425 33.88 -7.48 -26.25
CA GLU A 425 34.11 -6.98 -24.89
C GLU A 425 34.03 -8.16 -23.92
N LYS A 426 35.19 -8.57 -23.37
CA LYS A 426 35.23 -9.65 -22.38
C LYS A 426 34.52 -9.21 -21.11
N LYS A 427 33.23 -9.53 -21.03
CA LYS A 427 32.42 -9.45 -19.83
C LYS A 427 33.15 -10.16 -18.67
N CYS A 428 33.53 -9.41 -17.64
CA CYS A 428 34.26 -9.90 -16.47
C CYS A 428 33.40 -9.71 -15.21
N GLY A 429 33.55 -10.59 -14.22
CA GLY A 429 32.98 -10.39 -12.88
C GLY A 429 33.95 -9.69 -11.92
N LEU A 430 33.48 -9.31 -10.74
CA LEU A 430 34.34 -8.79 -9.67
C LEU A 430 35.40 -9.82 -9.28
N ARG A 431 36.67 -9.40 -9.23
CA ARG A 431 37.83 -10.27 -8.97
C ARG A 431 38.11 -10.51 -7.48
N MET A 432 37.08 -10.42 -6.64
CA MET A 432 37.21 -10.62 -5.20
C MET A 432 37.10 -12.10 -4.80
N CYS A 433 37.83 -12.48 -3.75
CA CYS A 433 37.78 -13.83 -3.20
C CYS A 433 36.46 -14.11 -2.46
N THR A 434 36.10 -15.39 -2.31
CA THR A 434 34.85 -15.83 -1.67
C THR A 434 34.70 -15.32 -0.23
N MET A 435 35.79 -15.25 0.55
CA MET A 435 35.70 -14.76 1.94
C MET A 435 35.32 -13.28 2.00
N CYS A 436 35.87 -12.45 1.10
CA CYS A 436 35.47 -11.04 0.98
C CYS A 436 34.03 -10.87 0.48
N LYS A 437 33.54 -11.77 -0.40
CA LYS A 437 32.12 -11.80 -0.81
C LYS A 437 31.21 -12.06 0.38
N VAL A 438 31.51 -13.09 1.18
CA VAL A 438 30.72 -13.47 2.36
C VAL A 438 30.72 -12.38 3.42
N ASP A 439 31.88 -11.78 3.69
CA ASP A 439 32.03 -10.67 4.63
C ASP A 439 31.17 -9.45 4.23
N PHE A 440 31.22 -9.04 2.97
CA PHE A 440 30.40 -7.94 2.49
C PHE A 440 28.91 -8.28 2.45
N ALA A 441 28.54 -9.49 2.07
CA ALA A 441 27.15 -9.94 2.12
C ALA A 441 26.57 -9.86 3.55
N LYS A 442 27.35 -10.18 4.58
CA LYS A 442 26.95 -9.99 5.99
C LYS A 442 26.76 -8.52 6.34
N ALA A 443 27.65 -7.64 5.89
CA ALA A 443 27.52 -6.19 6.12
C ALA A 443 26.25 -5.62 5.47
N VAL A 444 25.96 -6.04 4.23
CA VAL A 444 24.72 -5.67 3.52
C VAL A 444 23.48 -6.22 4.22
N ALA A 445 23.46 -7.49 4.61
CA ALA A 445 22.33 -8.09 5.33
C ALA A 445 22.04 -7.34 6.64
N LYS A 446 23.07 -7.05 7.43
CA LYS A 446 22.95 -6.23 8.64
C LYS A 446 22.39 -4.83 8.34
N ALA A 447 22.89 -4.18 7.29
CA ALA A 447 22.43 -2.85 6.90
C ALA A 447 20.95 -2.85 6.50
N ARG A 448 20.46 -3.91 5.84
CA ARG A 448 19.03 -4.01 5.48
C ARG A 448 18.13 -4.12 6.71
N GLU A 449 18.50 -4.92 7.70
CA GLU A 449 17.79 -5.00 8.98
C GLU A 449 17.82 -3.64 9.71
N GLU A 450 18.99 -3.00 9.78
CA GLU A 450 19.14 -1.65 10.37
C GLU A 450 18.22 -0.62 9.68
N VAL A 451 18.14 -0.61 8.34
CA VAL A 451 17.23 0.27 7.58
C VAL A 451 15.78 0.03 7.99
N TRP A 452 15.35 -1.23 8.06
CA TRP A 452 13.97 -1.59 8.38
C TRP A 452 13.58 -1.14 9.79
N ASP A 453 14.44 -1.41 10.77
CA ASP A 453 14.22 -1.02 12.17
C ASP A 453 14.18 0.50 12.38
N LEU A 454 14.88 1.26 11.51
CA LEU A 454 14.91 2.72 11.56
C LEU A 454 13.69 3.40 10.94
N LEU A 455 12.88 2.70 10.11
CA LEU A 455 11.74 3.31 9.41
C LEU A 455 10.77 4.05 10.35
N PRO A 456 10.33 3.49 11.50
CA PRO A 456 9.42 4.21 12.39
C PRO A 456 10.03 5.51 12.94
N SER A 457 11.35 5.55 13.15
CA SER A 457 12.07 6.76 13.58
C SER A 457 12.15 7.79 12.45
N TRP A 458 12.51 7.36 11.24
CA TRP A 458 12.64 8.22 10.07
C TRP A 458 11.36 8.96 9.70
N PHE A 459 10.20 8.31 9.94
CA PHE A 459 8.89 8.87 9.66
C PHE A 459 8.19 9.44 10.89
N GLU A 460 8.89 9.58 12.02
CA GLU A 460 8.35 10.16 13.26
C GLU A 460 7.02 9.47 13.69
N LEU A 461 7.01 8.12 13.69
CA LEU A 461 5.82 7.31 13.97
C LEU A 461 5.72 6.86 15.43
N TYR A 462 6.76 7.06 16.23
CA TYR A 462 6.67 6.93 17.68
C TYR A 462 5.90 8.13 18.25
N THR A 463 4.79 7.86 18.93
CA THR A 463 4.02 8.82 19.73
C THR A 463 3.91 8.33 21.15
#